data_AF-A0A9Q6HQJ0-F1
#
_entry.id   AF-A0A9Q6HQJ0-F1
#
_cell.length_a   1.000
_cell.length_b   1.000
_cell.length_c   1.000
_cell.angle_alpha   90.00
_cell.angle_beta   90.00
_cell.angle_gamma   90.00
#
_symmetry.space_group_name_H-M   'P 1'
#
loop_
_entity.id
_entity.type
_entity.pdbx_description
1 polymer ?
#
loop_
_entity_poly.entity_id
_entity_poly.type
_entity_poly.pdbx_seq_one_letter_code
_entity_poly.pdbx_strand_id
1 'polypeptide(L)'
;MLSEKNKRYIKLVNDMIGIFVTIGILIIIALHFYMNIEPNGSSELGFKVTGPSMVTLYILIAVAIITILISFMCKRQEKTR
;
A
#
# COMPACT_ATOMS: atom_id res chain seq x y z
N MET A 1 -28.08 11.60 0.16
CA MET A 1 -27.89 10.15 0.42
C MET A 1 -27.30 9.52 -0.83
N LEU A 2 -26.08 8.97 -0.76
CA LEU A 2 -25.51 8.18 -1.86
C LEU A 2 -26.35 6.91 -2.06
N SER A 3 -26.75 6.62 -3.30
CA SER A 3 -27.46 5.40 -3.67
C SER A 3 -26.65 4.16 -3.25
N GLU A 4 -27.31 3.10 -2.76
CA GLU A 4 -26.67 1.84 -2.36
C GLU A 4 -25.80 1.24 -3.48
N LYS A 5 -26.19 1.44 -4.75
CA LYS A 5 -25.37 1.04 -5.91
C LYS A 5 -24.04 1.80 -5.95
N ASN A 6 -24.05 3.10 -5.67
CA ASN A 6 -22.84 3.92 -5.68
C ASN A 6 -21.89 3.54 -4.54
N LYS A 7 -22.41 3.23 -3.35
CA LYS A 7 -21.57 2.75 -2.23
C LYS A 7 -20.86 1.45 -2.58
N ARG A 8 -21.56 0.50 -3.21
CA ARG A 8 -20.99 -0.79 -3.62
C ARG A 8 -19.92 -0.61 -4.71
N TYR A 9 -20.14 0.30 -5.64
CA TYR A 9 -19.16 0.67 -6.67
C TYR A 9 -17.91 1.33 -6.07
N ILE A 10 -18.07 2.30 -5.17
CA ILE A 10 -16.95 2.96 -4.48
C ILE A 10 -16.10 1.94 -3.71
N LYS A 11 -16.73 0.99 -3.02
CA LYS A 11 -16.04 -0.08 -2.31
C LYS A 11 -15.22 -0.96 -3.26
N LEU A 12 -15.79 -1.39 -4.39
CA LEU A 12 -15.07 -2.18 -5.39
C LEU A 12 -13.86 -1.46 -5.97
N VAL A 13 -14.01 -0.18 -6.33
CA VAL A 13 -12.91 0.63 -6.86
C VAL A 13 -11.82 0.82 -5.81
N ASN A 14 -12.21 1.08 -4.56
CA ASN A 14 -11.27 1.24 -3.45
C ASN A 14 -10.47 -0.04 -3.18
N ASP A 15 -11.12 -1.20 -3.15
CA ASP A 15 -10.45 -2.49 -2.98
C ASP A 15 -9.47 -2.76 -4.14
N MET A 16 -9.86 -2.44 -5.38
CA MET A 16 -9.01 -2.60 -6.56
C MET A 16 -7.76 -1.71 -6.48
N ILE A 17 -7.91 -0.43 -6.08
CA ILE A 17 -6.79 0.49 -5.83
C ILE A 17 -5.88 -0.06 -4.72
N GLY A 18 -6.47 -0.57 -3.63
CA GLY A 18 -5.73 -1.18 -2.53
C GLY A 18 -4.86 -2.36 -2.97
N ILE A 19 -5.37 -3.22 -3.85
CA ILE A 19 -4.61 -4.34 -4.43
C ILE A 19 -3.41 -3.82 -5.22
N PHE A 20 -3.62 -2.85 -6.13
CA PHE A 20 -2.53 -2.27 -6.92
C PHE A 20 -1.45 -1.60 -6.06
N VAL A 21 -1.86 -0.88 -5.02
CA VAL A 21 -0.93 -0.25 -4.08
C VAL A 21 -0.12 -1.29 -3.31
N THR A 22 -0.76 -2.35 -2.83
CA THR A 22 -0.09 -3.45 -2.11
C THR A 22 0.95 -4.13 -3.00
N ILE A 23 0.58 -4.43 -4.26
CA ILE A 23 1.50 -5.01 -5.24
C ILE A 23 2.67 -4.05 -5.52
N GLY A 24 2.40 -2.75 -5.70
CA GLY A 24 3.43 -1.74 -5.95
C GLY A 24 4.45 -1.64 -4.82
N ILE A 25 4.00 -1.66 -3.55
CA ILE A 25 4.87 -1.68 -2.38
C ILE A 25 5.72 -2.95 -2.37
N LEU A 26 5.12 -4.12 -2.62
CA LEU A 26 5.82 -5.40 -2.64
C LEU A 26 6.93 -5.43 -3.70
N ILE A 27 6.65 -4.90 -4.90
CA ILE A 27 7.64 -4.80 -5.99
C ILE A 27 8.80 -3.89 -5.58
N ILE A 28 8.52 -2.72 -5.00
CA ILE A 28 9.60 -1.81 -4.55
C ILE A 28 10.44 -2.49 -3.47
N ILE A 29 9.81 -3.18 -2.52
CA ILE A 29 10.50 -3.97 -1.49
C ILE A 29 11.42 -5.00 -2.13
N ALA A 30 10.92 -5.80 -3.07
CA ALA A 30 11.71 -6.85 -3.72
C ALA A 30 12.87 -6.30 -4.54
N LEU A 31 12.68 -5.19 -5.26
CA LEU A 31 13.71 -4.60 -6.14
C LEU A 31 14.80 -3.83 -5.39
N HIS A 32 14.47 -3.27 -4.22
CA HIS A 32 15.41 -2.52 -3.38
C HIS A 32 15.88 -3.29 -2.15
N PHE A 33 15.55 -4.59 -2.09
CA PHE A 33 16.08 -5.50 -1.09
C PHE A 33 17.56 -5.75 -1.38
N TYR A 34 18.39 -5.63 -0.36
CA TYR A 34 19.81 -5.87 -0.48
C TYR A 34 20.29 -6.84 0.60
N MET A 35 21.19 -7.71 0.18
CA MET A 35 21.88 -8.66 1.02
C MET A 35 23.38 -8.42 0.78
N ASN A 36 24.05 -7.83 1.77
CA ASN A 36 25.50 -7.76 1.79
C ASN A 36 26.04 -8.93 2.59
N ILE A 37 26.99 -9.66 2.01
CA ILE A 37 27.69 -10.74 2.72
C ILE A 37 29.16 -10.36 2.69
N GLU A 38 29.66 -9.92 3.83
CA GLU A 38 31.08 -9.60 3.96
C GLU A 38 31.89 -10.87 4.22
N PRO A 39 33.11 -10.95 3.68
CA PRO A 39 33.98 -12.13 3.79
C PRO A 39 34.53 -12.37 5.21
N ASN A 40 34.33 -11.43 6.15
CA ASN A 40 34.66 -11.57 7.57
C ASN A 40 33.58 -12.35 8.36
N GLY A 41 32.49 -12.78 7.69
CA GLY A 41 31.36 -13.48 8.31
C GLY A 41 30.22 -12.57 8.78
N SER A 42 30.31 -11.24 8.63
CA SER A 42 29.15 -10.36 8.81
C SER A 42 28.24 -10.44 7.59
N SER A 43 26.94 -10.49 7.86
CA SER A 43 25.91 -10.38 6.83
C SER A 43 24.97 -9.25 7.21
N GLU A 44 24.74 -8.33 6.29
CA GLU A 44 23.79 -7.24 6.43
C GLU A 44 22.62 -7.46 5.49
N LEU A 45 21.43 -7.57 6.06
CA LEU A 45 20.17 -7.60 5.33
C LEU A 45 19.48 -6.26 5.51
N GLY A 46 19.13 -5.61 4.40
CA GLY A 46 18.56 -4.28 4.43
C GLY A 46 17.70 -3.95 3.23
N PHE A 47 17.05 -2.81 3.33
CA PHE A 47 16.24 -2.24 2.28
C PHE A 47 16.72 -0.82 2.03
N LYS A 48 17.23 -0.55 0.83
CA LYS A 48 17.78 0.75 0.49
C LYS A 48 17.08 1.32 -0.74
N VAL A 49 16.13 2.21 -0.47
CA VAL A 49 15.44 2.98 -1.51
C VAL A 49 16.04 4.36 -1.56
N THR A 50 16.60 4.73 -2.71
CA THR A 50 17.22 6.04 -2.92
C THR A 50 16.76 6.62 -4.25
N GLY A 51 16.72 7.95 -4.33
CA GLY A 51 16.28 8.65 -5.54
C GLY A 51 14.76 8.59 -5.76
N PRO A 52 14.29 8.60 -7.02
CA PRO A 52 12.87 8.73 -7.36
C PRO A 52 11.97 7.63 -6.77
N SER A 53 12.49 6.41 -6.59
CA SER A 53 11.72 5.30 -6.00
C SER A 53 11.33 5.56 -4.54
N MET A 54 12.08 6.41 -3.84
CA MET A 54 11.75 6.80 -2.47
C MET A 54 10.47 7.65 -2.45
N VAL A 55 10.36 8.60 -3.38
CA VAL A 55 9.16 9.43 -3.55
C VAL A 55 7.96 8.57 -3.96
N THR A 56 8.16 7.64 -4.89
CA THR A 56 7.11 6.69 -5.30
C THR A 56 6.61 5.85 -4.13
N LEU A 57 7.51 5.35 -3.28
CA LEU A 57 7.15 4.59 -2.08
C LEU A 57 6.33 5.42 -1.10
N TYR A 58 6.71 6.69 -0.86
CA TYR A 58 5.93 7.59 0.00
C TYR A 58 4.51 7.82 -0.54
N ILE A 59 4.38 8.02 -1.85
CA ILE A 59 3.06 8.19 -2.50
C ILE A 59 2.23 6.92 -2.34
N LEU A 60 2.81 5.74 -2.58
CA LEU A 60 2.14 4.45 -2.39
C LEU A 60 1.64 4.26 -0.95
N ILE A 61 2.46 4.59 0.05
CA ILE A 61 2.07 4.53 1.46
C ILE A 61 0.93 5.51 1.75
N ALA A 62 1.01 6.75 1.27
CA ALA A 62 -0.04 7.75 1.46
C ALA A 62 -1.38 7.29 0.85
N VAL A 63 -1.35 6.73 -0.37
CA VAL A 63 -2.54 6.17 -1.02
C VAL A 63 -3.06 4.96 -0.24
N ALA A 64 -2.20 4.09 0.28
CA ALA A 64 -2.62 2.95 1.11
C ALA A 64 -3.42 3.40 2.34
N ILE A 65 -2.94 4.44 3.04
CA ILE A 65 -3.63 5.00 4.21
C ILE A 65 -5.00 5.52 3.82
N ILE A 66 -5.10 6.27 2.71
CA ILE A 66 -6.38 6.81 2.22
C ILE A 66 -7.36 5.68 1.89
N THR A 67 -6.91 4.65 1.19
CA THR A 67 -7.74 3.47 0.85
C THR A 67 -8.28 2.78 2.10
N ILE A 68 -7.46 2.63 3.14
CA ILE A 68 -7.87 2.04 4.43
C ILE A 68 -8.92 2.92 5.12
N LEU A 69 -8.70 4.24 5.15
CA LEU A 69 -9.65 5.18 5.76
C LEU A 69 -11.01 5.15 5.06
N ILE A 70 -11.03 5.14 3.73
CA ILE A 70 -12.25 5.04 2.92
C ILE A 70 -12.98 3.72 3.22
N SER A 71 -12.25 2.59 3.21
CA SER A 71 -12.82 1.28 3.55
C SER A 71 -13.39 1.25 4.98
N PHE A 72 -12.71 1.87 5.94
CA PHE A 72 -13.16 1.96 7.32
C PHE A 72 -14.44 2.79 7.45
N MET A 73 -14.50 3.95 6.79
CA MET A 73 -15.69 4.81 6.78
C MET A 73 -16.89 4.12 6.14
N CYS A 74 -16.68 3.45 5.00
CA CYS A 74 -17.72 2.65 4.33
C CYS A 74 -18.26 1.55 5.26
N LYS A 75 -17.38 0.82 5.94
CA LYS A 75 -17.76 -0.27 6.86
C LYS A 75 -18.49 0.24 8.11
N ARG A 76 -18.16 1.45 8.58
CA ARG A 76 -18.82 2.07 9.73
C ARG A 76 -20.27 2.46 9.44
N GLN A 77 -20.58 2.90 8.21
CA GLN A 77 -21.94 3.24 7.82
C GLN A 77 -22.86 2.02 7.60
N GLU A 78 -22.29 0.84 7.37
CA GLU A 78 -23.03 -0.42 7.28
C GLU A 78 -23.45 -0.95 8.65
N LYS A 79 -22.71 -0.63 9.72
CA LYS A 79 -22.98 -1.06 11.11
C LYS A 79 -23.95 -0.16 11.90
N THR A 80 -24.21 1.06 11.43
CA THR A 80 -25.10 2.03 12.10
C THR A 80 -26.54 1.97 11.56
N ARG A 81 -26.84 0.99 10.69
CA ARG A 81 -28.18 0.71 10.17
C ARG A 81 -28.62 -0.67 10.61
#